data_AF-A0A836WNB8-F1
#
_entry.id   AF-A0A836WNB8-F1
#
_cell.length_a   1.000
_cell.length_b   1.000
_cell.length_c   1.000
_cell.angle_alpha   90.00
_cell.angle_beta   90.00
_cell.angle_gamma   90.00
#
_symmetry.space_group_name_H-M   'P 1'
#
loop_
_entity.id
_entity.type
_entity.pdbx_description
1 polymer ?
#
loop_
_entity_poly.entity_id
_entity_poly.type
_entity_poly.pdbx_seq_one_letter_code
_entity_poly.pdbx_strand_id
1 'polypeptide(L)'
;MGMRAGTSYWASDEMIRPTRIREVLRELSVRPRKGLGQNFLADGNIRKLMLDTCRIAPGSRILEIGPGLGAITSGLIQVAGSVIAIE
;
A
#
# COMPACT_ATOMS: atom_id res chain seq x y z
N MET A 1 19.63 18.53 5.45
CA MET A 1 18.21 18.24 5.71
C MET A 1 17.52 18.02 4.35
N GLY A 2 17.74 16.87 3.73
CA GLY A 2 17.32 16.62 2.35
C GLY A 2 15.95 15.96 2.29
N MET A 3 14.98 16.62 1.64
CA MET A 3 13.73 15.98 1.22
C MET A 3 14.09 14.77 0.35
N ARG A 4 13.87 13.55 0.84
CA ARG A 4 13.97 12.34 0.02
C ARG A 4 12.80 12.37 -0.96
N ALA A 5 13.07 12.70 -2.22
CA ALA A 5 12.11 12.71 -3.32
C ALA A 5 11.44 11.34 -3.63
N GLY A 6 11.59 10.34 -2.75
CA GLY A 6 11.03 8.99 -2.91
C GLY A 6 9.75 8.73 -2.11
N THR A 7 9.47 9.44 -1.00
CA THR A 7 8.32 9.10 -0.13
C THR A 7 6.96 9.51 -0.71
N SER A 8 6.90 10.54 -1.55
CA SER A 8 5.64 10.99 -2.17
C SER A 8 5.14 10.03 -3.27
N TYR A 9 6.05 9.37 -4.00
CA TYR A 9 5.67 8.44 -5.08
C TYR A 9 4.96 7.19 -4.54
N TRP A 10 5.44 6.59 -3.46
CA TRP A 10 4.81 5.40 -2.85
C TRP A 10 3.44 5.71 -2.24
N ALA A 11 3.23 6.94 -1.80
CA ALA A 11 1.93 7.41 -1.30
C ALA A 11 0.96 7.81 -2.43
N SER A 12 1.39 7.90 -3.68
CA SER A 12 0.55 8.34 -4.80
C SER A 12 -0.43 7.26 -5.28
N ASP A 13 -1.57 7.67 -5.84
CA ASP A 13 -2.50 6.76 -6.51
C ASP A 13 -1.91 6.18 -7.81
N GLU A 14 -0.84 6.77 -8.36
CA GLU A 14 -0.17 6.25 -9.57
C GLU A 14 0.38 4.84 -9.36
N MET A 15 0.82 4.53 -8.14
CA MET A 15 1.37 3.21 -7.79
C MET A 15 0.31 2.10 -7.79
N ILE A 16 -0.95 2.44 -7.54
CA ILE A 16 -2.01 1.43 -7.49
C ILE A 16 -2.75 1.33 -8.83
N ARG A 17 -2.32 2.03 -9.88
CA ARG A 17 -2.98 1.90 -11.19
C ARG A 17 -2.81 0.48 -11.72
N PRO A 18 -3.85 -0.12 -12.36
CA PRO A 18 -3.77 -1.47 -12.87
C PRO A 18 -2.58 -1.70 -13.84
N THR A 19 -2.21 -0.69 -14.63
CA THR A 19 -1.04 -0.74 -15.52
C THR A 19 0.25 -0.90 -14.74
N ARG A 20 0.44 -0.06 -13.71
CA ARG A 20 1.64 -0.08 -12.88
C ARG A 20 1.73 -1.34 -12.02
N ILE A 21 0.61 -1.82 -11.46
CA ILE A 21 0.54 -3.11 -10.76
C ILE A 21 1.04 -4.24 -11.69
N ARG A 22 0.56 -4.28 -12.95
CA ARG A 22 1.02 -5.28 -13.93
C ARG A 22 2.48 -5.11 -14.33
N GLU A 23 3.03 -3.91 -14.31
CA GLU A 23 4.47 -3.67 -14.52
C GLU A 23 5.30 -4.23 -13.37
N VAL A 24 4.97 -3.87 -12.13
CA VAL A 24 5.69 -4.35 -10.94
C VAL A 24 5.66 -5.88 -10.85
N LEU A 25 4.51 -6.51 -11.08
CA LEU A 25 4.41 -7.98 -11.08
C LEU A 25 5.31 -8.62 -12.16
N ARG A 26 5.44 -7.98 -13.33
CA ARG A 26 6.34 -8.42 -14.40
C ARG A 26 7.81 -8.21 -14.03
N GLU A 27 8.16 -7.05 -13.48
CA GLU A 27 9.52 -6.73 -12.99
C GLU A 27 9.97 -7.76 -11.94
N LEU A 28 9.07 -8.15 -11.03
CA LEU A 28 9.34 -9.16 -10.01
C LEU A 28 9.25 -10.61 -10.52
N SER A 29 8.85 -10.83 -11.79
CA SER A 29 8.60 -12.16 -12.36
C SER A 29 7.62 -13.01 -11.54
N VAL A 30 6.66 -12.37 -10.87
CA VAL A 30 5.64 -13.03 -10.04
C VAL A 30 4.28 -13.01 -10.75
N ARG A 31 3.55 -14.12 -10.69
CA ARG A 31 2.15 -14.19 -11.10
C ARG A 31 1.23 -14.24 -9.89
N PRO A 32 0.16 -13.44 -9.84
CA PRO A 32 -0.85 -13.53 -8.78
C PRO A 32 -1.44 -14.93 -8.69
N ARG A 33 -1.45 -15.50 -7.47
CA ARG A 33 -2.02 -16.81 -7.21
C ARG A 33 -3.47 -16.67 -6.77
N LYS A 34 -4.41 -16.73 -7.72
CA LYS A 34 -5.85 -16.62 -7.43
C LYS A 34 -6.34 -17.66 -6.41
N GLY A 35 -5.77 -18.87 -6.42
CA GLY A 35 -6.10 -19.92 -5.44
C GLY A 35 -5.70 -19.58 -3.99
N LEU A 36 -4.82 -18.59 -3.79
CA LEU A 36 -4.45 -18.06 -2.48
C LEU A 36 -5.17 -16.75 -2.15
N GLY A 37 -6.15 -16.33 -2.96
CA GLY A 37 -6.94 -15.11 -2.72
C GLY A 37 -6.21 -13.80 -3.01
N GLN A 38 -5.04 -13.82 -3.66
CA GLN A 38 -4.28 -12.59 -3.97
C GLN A 38 -5.05 -11.69 -4.95
N ASN A 39 -5.47 -10.53 -4.44
CA ASN A 39 -6.08 -9.44 -5.20
C ASN A 39 -5.36 -8.14 -4.82
N PHE A 40 -5.07 -7.29 -5.81
CA PHE A 40 -4.36 -6.03 -5.58
C PHE A 40 -5.31 -4.86 -5.69
N LEU A 41 -5.34 -4.01 -4.66
CA LEU A 41 -6.14 -2.80 -4.65
C LEU A 41 -5.66 -1.86 -5.76
N ALA A 42 -6.59 -1.43 -6.62
CA ALA A 42 -6.27 -0.63 -7.79
C ALA A 42 -7.07 0.68 -7.92
N ASP A 43 -7.80 1.05 -6.85
CA ASP A 43 -8.67 2.22 -6.79
C ASP A 43 -8.26 3.12 -5.62
N GLY A 44 -7.88 4.36 -5.93
CA GLY A 44 -7.44 5.36 -4.96
C GLY A 44 -8.55 5.91 -4.07
N ASN A 45 -9.79 5.96 -4.57
CA ASN A 45 -10.94 6.38 -3.76
C ASN A 45 -11.26 5.32 -2.71
N ILE A 46 -11.22 4.05 -3.08
CA ILE A 46 -11.41 2.94 -2.13
C ILE A 46 -10.28 2.90 -1.11
N ARG A 47 -9.02 3.10 -1.55
CA ARG A 47 -7.87 3.23 -0.64
C ARG A 47 -8.10 4.33 0.40
N LYS A 48 -8.47 5.53 -0.06
CA LYS A 48 -8.72 6.68 0.81
C LYS A 48 -9.85 6.37 1.81
N LEU A 49 -10.96 5.82 1.32
CA LEU A 49 -12.07 5.41 2.17
C LEU A 49 -11.65 4.42 3.26
N MET A 50 -10.85 3.41 2.93
CA MET A 50 -10.32 2.45 3.90
C MET A 50 -9.47 3.13 4.97
N LEU A 51 -8.51 3.98 4.56
CA LEU A 51 -7.63 4.69 5.49
C LEU A 51 -8.40 5.65 6.42
N ASP A 52 -9.35 6.40 5.87
CA ASP A 52 -10.20 7.33 6.64
C ASP A 52 -11.07 6.57 7.66
N THR A 53 -11.56 5.37 7.29
CA THR A 53 -12.39 4.52 8.17
C THR A 53 -11.60 3.94 9.35
N CYS A 54 -10.29 3.72 9.20
CA CYS A 54 -9.44 3.18 10.26
C CYS A 54 -9.27 4.14 11.45
N ARG A 55 -9.58 5.44 11.31
CA ARG A 55 -9.49 6.47 12.38
C ARG A 55 -8.19 6.40 13.17
N ILE A 56 -7.07 6.34 12.44
CA ILE A 56 -5.74 6.12 13.02
C ILE A 56 -5.33 7.34 13.83
N ALA A 57 -5.08 7.15 15.12
CA ALA A 57 -4.53 8.20 15.98
C ALA A 57 -3.01 8.35 15.76
N PRO A 58 -2.45 9.57 15.88
CA PRO A 58 -1.00 9.77 15.87
C PRO A 58 -0.31 8.86 16.90
N GLY A 59 0.79 8.22 16.50
CA GLY A 59 1.53 7.29 17.36
C GLY A 59 0.96 5.86 17.42
N SER A 60 -0.16 5.58 16.74
CA SER A 60 -0.71 4.21 16.66
C SER A 60 0.30 3.22 16.09
N ARG A 61 0.28 1.99 16.62
CA ARG A 61 1.03 0.85 16.08
C ARG A 61 0.06 -0.04 15.33
N ILE A 62 0.29 -0.24 14.04
CA ILE A 62 -0.63 -0.95 13.15
C ILE A 62 0.01 -2.28 12.74
N LEU A 63 -0.78 -3.35 12.77
CA LEU A 63 -0.48 -4.61 12.12
C LEU A 63 -1.27 -4.70 10.82
N GLU A 64 -0.57 -4.88 9.70
CA GLU A 64 -1.17 -5.13 8.39
C GLU A 64 -0.92 -6.59 7.98
N ILE A 65 -1.98 -7.28 7.57
CA ILE A 65 -1.92 -8.67 7.11
C ILE A 65 -2.17 -8.67 5.61
N GLY A 66 -1.28 -9.29 4.84
CA GLY A 66 -1.34 -9.31 3.38
C GLY A 66 -1.18 -7.91 2.76
N PRO A 67 -0.08 -7.18 3.04
CA PRO A 67 0.17 -5.87 2.45
C PRO A 67 0.22 -5.89 0.91
N GLY A 68 0.51 -7.04 0.30
CA GLY A 68 0.66 -7.19 -1.14
C GLY A 68 1.75 -6.26 -1.67
N LEU A 69 1.41 -5.38 -2.62
CA LEU A 69 2.34 -4.38 -3.16
C LEU A 69 2.42 -3.09 -2.31
N GLY A 70 1.80 -3.07 -1.12
CA GLY A 70 1.87 -1.95 -0.18
C GLY A 70 0.88 -0.83 -0.44
N ALA A 71 -0.23 -1.12 -1.13
CA ALA A 71 -1.25 -0.13 -1.51
C ALA A 71 -1.83 0.60 -0.30
N ILE A 72 -2.11 -0.12 0.79
CA ILE A 72 -2.61 0.44 2.06
C ILE A 72 -1.44 0.87 2.94
N THR A 73 -0.39 0.03 3.05
CA THR A 73 0.84 0.30 3.81
C THR A 73 1.37 1.72 3.57
N SER A 74 1.43 2.17 2.33
CA SER A 74 2.01 3.49 2.00
C SER A 74 1.23 4.66 2.56
N GLY A 75 -0.09 4.51 2.74
CA GLY A 75 -0.92 5.48 3.45
C GLY A 75 -0.80 5.38 4.96
N LEU A 76 -0.76 4.16 5.50
CA LEU A 76 -0.65 3.91 6.94
C LEU A 76 0.63 4.54 7.53
N ILE A 77 1.77 4.40 6.86
CA ILE A 77 3.05 4.94 7.34
C ILE A 77 3.11 6.48 7.38
N GLN A 78 2.19 7.18 6.71
CA GLN A 78 2.12 8.65 6.77
C GLN A 78 1.44 9.15 8.05
N VAL A 79 0.60 8.33 8.67
CA VAL A 79 -0.27 8.74 9.78
C VAL A 79 -0.05 7.93 11.07
N ALA A 80 0.46 6.70 10.97
CA ALA A 80 0.75 5.84 12.10
C ALA A 80 2.13 6.14 12.70
N GLY A 81 2.31 5.80 13.98
CA GLY A 81 3.62 5.83 14.62
C GLY A 81 4.52 4.67 14.15
N SER A 82 3.93 3.51 13.86
CA SER A 82 4.63 2.38 13.26
C SER A 82 3.66 1.43 12.56
N VAL A 83 4.14 0.73 11.54
CA VAL A 83 3.41 -0.33 10.84
C VAL A 83 4.28 -1.58 10.81
N ILE A 84 3.71 -2.71 11.22
CA ILE A 84 4.27 -4.04 11.05
C ILE A 84 3.42 -4.72 9.98
N ALA A 85 4.04 -5.17 8.89
CA ALA A 85 3.34 -5.87 7.82
C ALA A 85 3.78 -7.34 7.76
N ILE A 86 2.82 -8.25 7.61
CA ILE A 86 3.05 -9.69 7.49
C ILE A 86 2.43 -10.19 6.18
N GLU A 87 3.25 -10.83 5.34
CA GLU A 87 2.89 -11.42 4.03
C GLU A 87 3.23 -12.91 4.01
#